data_AF-A0A2S6AHQ3-F1
#
_entry.id   AF-A0A2S6AHQ3-F1
#
_cell.length_a   1.000
_cell.length_b   1.000
_cell.length_c   1.000
_cell.angle_alpha   90.00
_cell.angle_beta   90.00
_cell.angle_gamma   90.00
#
_symmetry.space_group_name_H-M   'P 1'
#
loop_
_entity.id
_entity.type
_entity.pdbx_description
1 polymer ?
#
loop_
_entity_poly.entity_id
_entity_poly.type
_entity_poly.pdbx_seq_one_letter_code
_entity_poly.pdbx_strand_id
1 'polypeptide(L)'
;MNGSQDMTVEVDVKIRAVPSSRIGSHFASADSTASPLVSRVHRATRATTDGAHTGTTPPADPGRSVVVRRDVWSIGESLSERDWDILRSVYEHRFLTVRQVYELHFADLSLTHGRRSAQRVLERLRGLHVLGDIERRKGGSEAGSDGMVHFVDTNGERLLRAETGRPVRRHLTDPSETFLKHTLAIADVHVTLACAHRTGELELLSYTMEPACWRRYIAPGGARLTLKPDMHFSVSPSVGSDYIDDYFLEVDRGTEPIPRLIKKCRDYETYRRTGIEQDRNDGAFPRIIWSMSAKDPAKAQRRKVALREAIDRDRNLPSELFCVIVADELVSLTKQGGSL
;
A
#
# COMPACT_ATOMS: atom_id res chain seq x y z
N MET A 1 -74.71 17.17 -21.95
CA MET A 1 -74.13 15.91 -22.44
C MET A 1 -72.73 16.21 -22.91
N ASN A 2 -71.77 15.47 -22.36
CA ASN A 2 -70.32 15.40 -22.64
C ASN A 2 -69.53 16.71 -22.43
N GLY A 3 -68.68 16.89 -21.41
CA GLY A 3 -67.94 15.90 -20.60
C GLY A 3 -66.47 15.91 -21.03
N SER A 4 -65.67 16.59 -20.22
CA SER A 4 -64.22 16.85 -20.20
C SER A 4 -63.28 15.79 -20.78
N GLN A 5 -62.13 16.24 -21.31
CA GLN A 5 -60.81 15.76 -20.85
C GLN A 5 -59.67 16.67 -21.35
N ASP A 6 -59.13 17.45 -20.42
CA ASP A 6 -57.82 18.10 -20.49
C ASP A 6 -56.73 17.00 -20.40
N MET A 7 -55.76 17.04 -21.30
CA MET A 7 -54.65 16.10 -21.36
C MET A 7 -53.41 16.76 -20.73
N THR A 8 -53.35 16.76 -19.40
CA THR A 8 -52.11 17.07 -18.65
C THR A 8 -51.14 15.90 -18.78
N VAL A 9 -49.99 16.16 -19.40
CA VAL A 9 -48.86 15.23 -19.46
C VAL A 9 -48.15 15.28 -18.10
N GLU A 10 -48.46 14.30 -17.25
CA GLU A 10 -47.80 14.08 -15.96
C GLU A 10 -46.46 13.39 -16.23
N VAL A 11 -45.36 14.15 -16.13
CA VAL A 11 -44.00 13.61 -16.20
C VAL A 11 -43.69 13.03 -14.83
N ASP A 12 -43.94 11.73 -14.68
CA ASP A 12 -43.62 10.95 -13.48
C ASP A 12 -42.10 10.80 -13.35
N VAL A 13 -41.45 11.81 -12.76
CA VAL A 13 -40.06 11.70 -12.27
C VAL A 13 -40.10 10.82 -11.04
N LYS A 14 -40.01 9.51 -11.27
CA LYS A 14 -39.82 8.49 -10.25
C LYS A 14 -38.49 8.76 -9.54
N ILE A 15 -38.53 9.54 -8.47
CA ILE A 15 -37.43 9.69 -7.51
C ILE A 15 -37.23 8.32 -6.89
N ARG A 16 -36.23 7.59 -7.40
CA ARG A 16 -35.82 6.30 -6.88
C ARG A 16 -35.26 6.57 -5.49
N ALA A 17 -36.00 6.18 -4.46
CA ALA A 17 -35.53 6.17 -3.08
C ALA A 17 -34.20 5.40 -3.03
N VAL A 18 -33.17 6.07 -2.53
CA VAL A 18 -31.85 5.47 -2.27
C VAL A 18 -32.06 4.40 -1.19
N PRO A 19 -31.74 3.12 -1.45
CA PRO A 19 -31.82 2.10 -0.40
C PRO A 19 -30.83 2.46 0.71
N SER A 20 -31.24 2.28 1.97
CA SER A 20 -30.35 2.41 3.12
C SER A 20 -29.15 1.48 2.94
N SER A 21 -27.98 2.04 2.64
CA SER A 21 -26.75 1.29 2.35
C SER A 21 -26.26 0.58 3.60
N ARG A 22 -26.01 -0.72 3.53
CA ARG A 22 -25.38 -1.46 4.63
C ARG A 22 -23.92 -1.01 4.75
N ILE A 23 -23.53 -0.55 5.93
CA ILE A 23 -22.16 -0.19 6.28
C ILE A 23 -21.55 -1.41 6.96
N GLY A 24 -20.46 -1.95 6.41
CA GLY A 24 -19.69 -3.04 7.02
C GLY A 24 -20.49 -4.32 7.29
N SER A 25 -21.40 -4.72 6.40
CA SER A 25 -21.98 -6.06 6.53
C SER A 25 -20.98 -7.11 6.07
N HIS A 26 -20.96 -8.23 6.75
CA HIS A 26 -20.15 -9.37 6.39
C HIS A 26 -20.66 -10.05 5.10
N PHE A 27 -19.80 -10.32 4.13
CA PHE A 27 -20.18 -10.97 2.86
C PHE A 27 -19.55 -12.33 2.68
N ALA A 28 -20.34 -13.26 2.15
CA ALA A 28 -19.91 -14.61 1.75
C ALA A 28 -19.05 -14.56 0.48
N SER A 29 -17.91 -15.25 0.50
CA SER A 29 -17.01 -15.38 -0.65
C SER A 29 -17.69 -15.98 -1.89
N ALA A 30 -17.44 -15.40 -3.07
CA ALA A 30 -17.74 -16.00 -4.36
C ALA A 30 -16.43 -16.24 -5.13
N ASP A 31 -16.17 -17.51 -5.46
CA ASP A 31 -14.97 -18.00 -6.14
C ASP A 31 -14.66 -17.24 -7.45
N SER A 32 -13.45 -16.68 -7.55
CA SER A 32 -12.88 -16.22 -8.82
C SER A 32 -11.63 -17.02 -9.16
N THR A 33 -11.83 -17.97 -10.06
CA THR A 33 -10.82 -18.83 -10.67
C THR A 33 -9.85 -18.04 -11.55
N ALA A 34 -8.55 -18.25 -11.33
CA ALA A 34 -7.50 -17.80 -12.22
C ALA A 34 -7.44 -18.68 -13.48
N SER A 35 -7.08 -18.10 -14.62
CA SER A 35 -6.62 -18.86 -15.79
C SER A 35 -5.57 -18.11 -16.61
N PRO A 36 -4.63 -18.83 -17.26
CA PRO A 36 -3.35 -18.29 -17.72
C PRO A 36 -3.17 -18.34 -19.25
N LEU A 37 -1.94 -18.02 -19.68
CA LEU A 37 -1.31 -18.14 -21.01
C LEU A 37 -1.51 -17.00 -22.02
N VAL A 38 -0.41 -16.54 -22.64
CA VAL A 38 -0.02 -16.97 -24.00
C VAL A 38 1.33 -16.35 -24.48
N SER A 39 2.12 -17.25 -25.06
CA SER A 39 3.17 -17.18 -26.11
C SER A 39 4.43 -16.29 -26.00
N ARG A 40 5.57 -16.99 -26.07
CA ARG A 40 6.85 -16.57 -26.63
C ARG A 40 6.76 -16.36 -28.15
N VAL A 41 7.48 -15.35 -28.67
CA VAL A 41 7.93 -15.29 -30.06
C VAL A 41 9.42 -14.93 -30.09
N HIS A 42 10.21 -15.82 -30.69
CA HIS A 42 11.61 -15.62 -31.03
C HIS A 42 11.76 -14.62 -32.19
N ARG A 43 12.80 -13.77 -32.15
CA ARG A 43 13.44 -13.29 -33.39
C ARG A 43 14.95 -13.22 -33.24
N ALA A 44 15.61 -13.85 -34.19
CA ALA A 44 17.05 -14.04 -34.27
C ALA A 44 17.80 -12.81 -34.82
N THR A 45 19.02 -12.68 -34.30
CA THR A 45 20.31 -12.27 -34.93
C THR A 45 20.33 -11.18 -36.01
N ARG A 46 21.20 -10.19 -35.77
CA ARG A 46 22.09 -9.61 -36.79
C ARG A 46 23.46 -9.32 -36.18
N ALA A 47 24.48 -9.93 -36.78
CA ALA A 47 25.89 -9.64 -36.60
C ALA A 47 26.34 -8.62 -37.65
N THR A 48 27.34 -7.81 -37.29
CA THR A 48 28.32 -7.03 -38.10
C THR A 48 28.81 -5.90 -37.19
N THR A 49 30.08 -5.51 -37.03
CA THR A 49 31.35 -5.84 -37.68
C THR A 49 32.46 -5.19 -36.86
N ASP A 50 33.66 -5.75 -36.97
CA ASP A 50 34.94 -5.23 -36.47
C ASP A 50 35.29 -3.83 -36.96
N GLY A 51 36.05 -3.12 -36.11
CA GLY A 51 36.74 -1.87 -36.44
C GLY A 51 37.70 -1.49 -35.30
N ALA A 52 38.87 -2.12 -35.28
CA ALA A 52 39.94 -1.83 -34.34
C ALA A 52 40.64 -0.51 -34.68
N HIS A 53 40.95 0.30 -33.65
CA HIS A 53 42.10 1.20 -33.65
C HIS A 53 42.86 1.07 -32.33
N THR A 54 44.08 0.57 -32.44
CA THR A 54 45.12 0.54 -31.41
C THR A 54 45.76 1.93 -31.30
N GLY A 55 45.77 2.52 -30.11
CA GLY A 55 46.54 3.75 -29.87
C GLY A 55 46.22 4.45 -28.54
N THR A 56 47.11 4.24 -27.57
CA THR A 56 47.40 5.12 -26.42
C THR A 56 46.43 5.08 -25.22
N THR A 57 46.64 4.10 -24.34
CA THR A 57 46.13 4.13 -22.95
C THR A 57 47.21 4.71 -22.03
N PRO A 58 46.97 5.79 -21.25
CA PRO A 58 47.87 6.20 -20.18
C PRO A 58 47.82 5.19 -19.02
N PRO A 59 48.86 5.10 -18.16
CA PRO A 59 48.90 4.12 -17.08
C PRO A 59 47.67 4.28 -16.16
N ALA A 60 46.97 3.18 -15.90
CA ALA A 60 45.80 3.17 -15.03
C ALA A 60 46.19 3.48 -13.57
N ASP A 61 45.51 4.47 -13.00
CA ASP A 61 45.51 4.81 -11.58
C ASP A 61 44.97 3.60 -10.75
N PRO A 62 45.74 3.06 -9.79
CA PRO A 62 45.34 1.87 -9.02
C PRO A 62 44.16 2.11 -8.05
N GLY A 63 43.62 3.33 -7.97
CA GLY A 63 42.52 3.69 -7.07
C GLY A 63 41.10 3.55 -7.64
N ARG A 64 40.92 3.26 -8.93
CA ARG A 64 39.58 3.25 -9.55
C ARG A 64 39.00 1.84 -9.56
N SER A 65 38.13 1.56 -8.59
CA SER A 65 37.19 0.42 -8.63
C SER A 65 36.53 0.37 -10.01
N VAL A 66 36.95 -0.57 -10.84
CA VAL A 66 36.24 -0.91 -12.07
C VAL A 66 34.94 -1.53 -11.62
N VAL A 67 33.86 -0.75 -11.61
CA VAL A 67 32.51 -1.28 -11.43
C VAL A 67 32.27 -2.17 -12.65
N VAL A 68 32.59 -3.46 -12.50
CA VAL A 68 32.24 -4.48 -13.47
C VAL A 68 30.73 -4.42 -13.57
N ARG A 69 30.23 -3.86 -14.67
CA ARG A 69 28.79 -3.85 -14.97
C ARG A 69 28.38 -5.31 -15.13
N ARG A 70 27.91 -5.93 -14.05
CA ARG A 70 27.20 -7.20 -14.15
C ARG A 70 25.96 -6.96 -14.99
N ASP A 71 25.73 -7.85 -15.93
CA ASP A 71 24.52 -7.83 -16.71
C ASP A 71 23.32 -8.03 -15.76
N VAL A 72 22.27 -7.24 -15.92
CA VAL A 72 21.10 -7.29 -15.03
C VAL A 72 20.42 -8.65 -15.08
N TRP A 73 20.49 -9.34 -16.22
CA TRP A 73 20.01 -10.72 -16.33
C TRP A 73 20.78 -11.67 -15.40
N SER A 74 22.11 -11.60 -15.40
CA SER A 74 22.94 -12.41 -14.49
C SER A 74 22.68 -12.10 -13.00
N ILE A 75 22.35 -10.84 -12.68
CA ILE A 75 21.93 -10.47 -11.32
C ILE A 75 20.62 -11.17 -11.00
N GLY A 76 19.61 -11.04 -11.88
CA GLY A 76 18.29 -11.65 -11.69
C GLY A 76 18.34 -13.17 -11.53
N GLU A 77 19.16 -13.85 -12.32
CA GLU A 77 19.39 -15.31 -12.22
C GLU A 77 20.07 -15.72 -10.91
N SER A 78 20.83 -14.83 -10.28
CA SER A 78 21.50 -15.08 -9.00
C SER A 78 20.62 -14.80 -7.78
N LEU A 79 19.46 -14.15 -7.96
CA LEU A 79 18.54 -13.83 -6.87
C LEU A 79 17.71 -15.06 -6.50
N SER A 80 17.66 -15.37 -5.21
CA SER A 80 16.73 -16.36 -4.67
C SER A 80 15.27 -15.86 -4.75
N GLU A 81 14.30 -16.75 -4.57
CA GLU A 81 12.89 -16.37 -4.49
C GLU A 81 12.64 -15.33 -3.38
N ARG A 82 13.24 -15.54 -2.20
CA ARG A 82 13.19 -14.58 -1.09
C ARG A 82 13.79 -13.22 -1.45
N ASP A 83 14.83 -13.18 -2.27
CA ASP A 83 15.40 -11.91 -2.74
C ASP A 83 14.45 -11.14 -3.64
N TRP A 84 13.76 -11.86 -4.52
CA TRP A 84 12.70 -11.29 -5.37
C TRP A 84 11.52 -10.79 -4.53
N ASP A 85 11.09 -11.56 -3.53
CA ASP A 85 10.01 -11.15 -2.63
C ASP A 85 10.38 -9.88 -1.86
N ILE A 86 11.60 -9.79 -1.34
CA ILE A 86 12.10 -8.57 -0.68
C ILE A 86 12.13 -7.40 -1.67
N LEU A 87 12.62 -7.60 -2.90
CA LEU A 87 12.64 -6.56 -3.94
C LEU A 87 11.22 -6.05 -4.25
N ARG A 88 10.24 -6.95 -4.39
CA ARG A 88 8.84 -6.60 -4.64
C ARG A 88 8.23 -5.86 -3.44
N SER A 89 8.44 -6.35 -2.22
CA SER A 89 7.94 -5.67 -1.02
C SER A 89 8.58 -4.28 -0.84
N VAL A 90 9.88 -4.11 -1.06
CA VAL A 90 10.51 -2.77 -1.01
C VAL A 90 9.94 -1.87 -2.10
N TYR A 91 9.64 -2.40 -3.30
CA TYR A 91 9.00 -1.62 -4.36
C TYR A 91 7.59 -1.16 -3.99
N GLU A 92 6.75 -2.09 -3.51
CA GLU A 92 5.36 -1.83 -3.13
C GLU A 92 5.27 -0.84 -1.96
N HIS A 93 6.11 -1.01 -0.95
CA HIS A 93 6.19 -0.11 0.22
C HIS A 93 7.00 1.16 -0.05
N ARG A 94 7.75 1.23 -1.16
CA ARG A 94 8.78 2.23 -1.49
C ARG A 94 10.00 2.24 -0.55
N PHE A 95 9.75 2.08 0.75
CA PHE A 95 10.74 2.07 1.80
C PHE A 95 10.47 0.98 2.81
N LEU A 96 11.51 0.25 3.20
CA LEU A 96 11.43 -0.68 4.33
C LEU A 96 12.67 -0.57 5.23
N THR A 97 12.45 -0.76 6.53
CA THR A 97 13.53 -0.95 7.52
C THR A 97 13.96 -2.42 7.58
N VAL A 98 15.14 -2.67 8.17
CA VAL A 98 15.61 -4.03 8.46
C VAL A 98 14.58 -4.81 9.29
N ARG A 99 13.97 -4.17 10.31
CA ARG A 99 12.94 -4.80 11.15
C ARG A 99 11.76 -5.24 10.29
N GLN A 100 11.21 -4.36 9.45
CA GLN A 100 10.05 -4.68 8.62
C GLN A 100 10.36 -5.81 7.61
N VAL A 101 11.54 -5.80 6.99
CA VAL A 101 11.98 -6.90 6.11
C VAL A 101 12.08 -8.23 6.87
N TYR A 102 12.60 -8.20 8.11
CA TYR A 102 12.62 -9.37 8.97
C TYR A 102 11.21 -9.90 9.25
N GLU A 103 10.28 -9.03 9.69
CA GLU A 103 8.91 -9.46 10.05
C GLU A 103 8.11 -10.01 8.86
N LEU A 104 8.42 -9.55 7.64
CA LEU A 104 7.76 -9.99 6.41
C LEU A 104 8.37 -11.27 5.82
N HIS A 105 9.70 -11.42 5.82
CA HIS A 105 10.38 -12.45 5.01
C HIS A 105 11.27 -13.42 5.81
N PHE A 106 11.45 -13.21 7.12
CA PHE A 106 12.34 -14.02 7.96
C PHE A 106 11.72 -14.37 9.33
N ALA A 107 10.42 -14.14 9.52
CA ALA A 107 9.72 -14.40 10.77
C ALA A 107 9.54 -15.90 11.08
N ASP A 108 9.88 -16.78 10.13
CA ASP A 108 10.04 -18.22 10.30
C ASP A 108 11.28 -18.59 11.13
N LEU A 109 12.25 -17.68 11.25
CA LEU A 109 13.48 -17.86 12.00
C LEU A 109 13.40 -17.21 13.39
N SER A 110 14.24 -17.66 14.32
CA SER A 110 14.37 -16.96 15.61
C SER A 110 14.81 -15.52 15.41
N LEU A 111 14.34 -14.60 16.25
CA LEU A 111 14.58 -13.15 16.14
C LEU A 111 16.05 -12.80 15.84
N THR A 112 16.98 -13.40 16.60
CA THR A 112 18.41 -13.13 16.46
C THR A 112 18.98 -13.66 15.14
N HIS A 113 18.58 -14.87 14.71
CA HIS A 113 19.06 -15.44 13.45
C HIS A 113 18.40 -14.79 12.23
N GLY A 114 17.08 -14.54 12.29
CA GLY A 114 16.32 -13.90 11.23
C GLY A 114 16.79 -12.47 10.98
N ARG A 115 16.98 -11.64 12.02
CA ARG A 115 17.50 -10.27 11.84
C ARG A 115 18.88 -10.25 11.20
N ARG A 116 19.81 -11.13 11.63
CA ARG A 116 21.14 -11.23 11.01
C ARG A 116 21.04 -11.70 9.55
N SER A 117 20.13 -12.62 9.26
CA SER A 117 19.90 -13.11 7.90
C SER A 117 19.34 -12.00 6.99
N ALA A 118 18.34 -11.27 7.47
CA ALA A 118 17.78 -10.10 6.80
C ALA A 118 18.87 -9.05 6.51
N GLN A 119 19.72 -8.72 7.50
CA GLN A 119 20.82 -7.77 7.32
C GLN A 119 21.80 -8.21 6.22
N ARG A 120 22.24 -9.47 6.23
CA ARG A 120 23.16 -10.00 5.21
C ARG A 120 22.54 -10.00 3.82
N VAL A 121 21.26 -10.37 3.71
CA VAL A 121 20.55 -10.35 2.43
C VAL A 121 20.44 -8.91 1.92
N LEU A 122 20.00 -7.97 2.77
CA LEU A 122 19.90 -6.57 2.40
C LEU A 122 21.25 -5.99 2.01
N GLU A 123 22.33 -6.27 2.74
CA GLU A 123 23.69 -5.85 2.40
C GLU A 123 24.15 -6.39 1.05
N ARG A 124 23.89 -7.67 0.77
CA ARG A 124 24.18 -8.26 -0.54
C ARG A 124 23.37 -7.60 -1.66
N LEU A 125 22.07 -7.39 -1.48
CA LEU A 125 21.22 -6.73 -2.48
C LEU A 125 21.66 -5.28 -2.73
N ARG A 126 22.17 -4.58 -1.71
CA ARG A 126 22.79 -3.25 -1.86
C ARG A 126 24.10 -3.31 -2.63
N GLY A 127 24.97 -4.27 -2.34
CA GLY A 127 26.20 -4.50 -3.12
C GLY A 127 25.95 -4.83 -4.59
N LEU A 128 24.75 -5.30 -4.94
CA LEU A 128 24.30 -5.56 -6.31
C LEU A 128 23.55 -4.37 -6.96
N HIS A 129 23.38 -3.25 -6.26
CA HIS A 129 22.52 -2.13 -6.66
C HIS A 129 21.07 -2.54 -6.96
N VAL A 130 20.62 -3.65 -6.38
CA VAL A 130 19.21 -4.06 -6.42
C VAL A 130 18.41 -3.20 -5.45
N LEU A 131 18.98 -2.96 -4.28
CA LEU A 131 18.48 -2.02 -3.29
C LEU A 131 19.51 -0.91 -3.03
N GLY A 132 19.04 0.23 -2.56
CA GLY A 132 19.85 1.30 -1.99
C GLY A 132 19.47 1.54 -0.54
N ASP A 133 20.17 2.45 0.14
CA ASP A 133 19.85 2.83 1.51
C ASP A 133 19.91 4.33 1.77
N ILE A 134 19.19 4.74 2.81
CA ILE A 134 19.23 6.08 3.38
C ILE A 134 19.56 5.92 4.86
N GLU A 135 20.72 6.42 5.26
CA GLU A 135 21.07 6.51 6.67
C GLU A 135 20.25 7.65 7.31
N ARG A 136 19.32 7.29 8.21
CA ARG A 136 18.55 8.30 8.93
C ARG A 136 19.51 9.14 9.80
N ARG A 137 19.53 10.46 9.59
CA ARG A 137 20.23 11.38 10.51
C ARG A 137 19.68 11.18 11.92
N LYS A 138 20.54 10.67 12.81
CA LYS A 138 20.23 10.31 14.19
C LYS A 138 19.91 11.56 15.00
N GLY A 139 18.64 11.79 15.31
CA GLY A 139 18.20 12.64 16.41
C GLY A 139 17.75 11.74 17.58
N GLY A 140 18.69 11.32 18.42
CA GLY A 140 18.44 10.52 19.63
C GLY A 140 19.21 9.19 19.68
N SER A 141 19.62 8.81 20.88
CA SER A 141 20.69 7.88 21.26
C SER A 141 20.49 6.38 20.97
N GLU A 142 19.93 5.99 19.83
CA GLU A 142 19.93 4.57 19.40
C GLU A 142 20.55 4.43 18.01
N ALA A 143 21.87 4.27 18.02
CA ALA A 143 22.72 4.05 16.86
C ALA A 143 22.84 2.55 16.55
N GLY A 144 21.77 1.93 16.05
CA GLY A 144 21.78 0.56 15.53
C GLY A 144 21.37 0.49 14.05
N SER A 145 21.62 -0.66 13.42
CA SER A 145 21.16 -0.99 12.06
C SER A 145 19.63 -0.98 11.90
N ASP A 146 18.87 -0.88 12.99
CA ASP A 146 17.41 -0.71 13.00
C ASP A 146 16.95 0.64 12.40
N GLY A 147 17.87 1.62 12.26
CA GLY A 147 17.58 2.92 11.63
C GLY A 147 17.76 2.97 10.11
N MET A 148 18.32 1.93 9.49
CA MET A 148 18.63 1.91 8.06
C MET A 148 17.36 1.66 7.22
N VAL A 149 17.09 2.53 6.27
CA VAL A 149 15.92 2.43 5.39
C VAL A 149 16.37 2.09 3.98
N HIS A 150 15.68 1.15 3.36
CA HIS A 150 16.03 0.57 2.07
C HIS A 150 14.99 0.95 1.03
N PHE A 151 15.44 1.22 -0.19
CA PHE A 151 14.59 1.51 -1.35
C PHE A 151 15.11 0.72 -2.57
N VAL A 152 14.32 0.65 -3.65
CA VAL A 152 14.76 -0.02 -4.89
C VAL A 152 15.77 0.87 -5.64
N ASP A 153 16.97 0.34 -5.89
CA ASP A 153 18.02 1.03 -6.66
C ASP A 153 17.99 0.60 -8.14
N THR A 154 18.91 1.13 -8.92
CA THR A 154 18.98 1.12 -10.38
C THR A 154 18.86 -0.28 -10.99
N ASN A 155 19.54 -1.29 -10.44
CA ASN A 155 19.41 -2.66 -10.98
C ASN A 155 18.08 -3.29 -10.57
N GLY A 156 17.57 -3.00 -9.36
CA GLY A 156 16.26 -3.47 -8.92
C GLY A 156 15.12 -2.92 -9.78
N GLU A 157 15.17 -1.64 -10.17
CA GLU A 157 14.21 -1.08 -11.12
C GLU A 157 14.25 -1.80 -12.47
N ARG A 158 15.45 -2.12 -12.98
CA ARG A 158 15.60 -2.83 -14.25
C ARG A 158 15.08 -4.26 -14.18
N LEU A 159 15.30 -4.95 -13.06
CA LEU A 159 14.78 -6.29 -12.79
C LEU A 159 13.25 -6.31 -12.76
N LEU A 160 12.63 -5.40 -12.00
CA LEU A 160 11.17 -5.29 -11.92
C LEU A 160 10.52 -4.90 -13.27
N ARG A 161 11.21 -4.10 -14.09
CA ARG A 161 10.77 -3.79 -15.47
C ARG A 161 10.81 -5.03 -16.36
N ALA A 162 11.86 -5.83 -16.25
CA ALA A 162 12.01 -7.06 -17.00
C ALA A 162 10.94 -8.10 -16.61
N GLU A 163 10.60 -8.19 -15.32
CA GLU A 163 9.55 -9.07 -14.80
C GLU A 163 8.15 -8.65 -15.26
N THR A 164 7.80 -7.37 -15.14
CA THR A 164 6.43 -6.90 -15.36
C THR A 164 6.14 -6.45 -16.79
N GLY A 165 7.17 -6.23 -17.61
CA GLY A 165 7.06 -5.64 -18.95
C GLY A 165 6.52 -4.20 -18.96
N ARG A 166 6.35 -3.59 -17.78
CA ARG A 166 5.79 -2.23 -17.61
C ARG A 166 6.89 -1.28 -17.17
N PRO A 167 6.79 0.01 -17.53
CA PRO A 167 7.68 1.01 -16.97
C PRO A 167 7.48 1.07 -15.46
N VAL A 168 8.48 0.60 -14.70
CA VAL A 168 8.57 0.81 -13.26
C VAL A 168 8.62 2.29 -13.02
N ARG A 169 7.65 2.79 -12.26
CA ARG A 169 7.46 4.21 -12.03
C ARG A 169 8.67 4.71 -11.25
N ARG A 170 9.49 5.51 -11.93
CA ARG A 170 10.71 6.07 -11.35
C ARG A 170 10.35 6.93 -10.15
N HIS A 171 10.95 6.68 -8.99
CA HIS A 171 11.33 7.76 -8.09
C HIS A 171 12.17 7.29 -6.89
N LEU A 172 13.34 7.91 -6.73
CA LEU A 172 13.52 8.76 -5.55
C LEU A 172 14.55 9.88 -5.78
N THR A 173 14.07 11.12 -5.69
CA THR A 173 14.89 12.27 -5.26
C THR A 173 14.72 12.32 -3.74
N ASP A 174 15.80 12.56 -3.00
CA ASP A 174 15.88 12.58 -1.53
C ASP A 174 14.54 12.92 -0.82
N PRO A 175 13.86 11.94 -0.19
CA PRO A 175 12.51 12.11 0.34
C PRO A 175 12.51 13.06 1.53
N SER A 176 11.46 13.87 1.68
CA SER A 176 11.26 14.60 2.93
C SER A 176 11.13 13.63 4.11
N GLU A 177 11.66 14.02 5.27
CA GLU A 177 11.60 13.18 6.47
C GLU A 177 10.16 12.82 6.86
N THR A 178 9.22 13.74 6.66
CA THR A 178 7.78 13.53 6.91
C THR A 178 7.21 12.45 5.99
N PHE A 179 7.52 12.50 4.69
CA PHE A 179 7.08 11.50 3.73
C PHE A 179 7.65 10.12 4.07
N LEU A 180 8.96 10.04 4.30
CA LEU A 180 9.64 8.79 4.69
C LEU A 180 9.01 8.17 5.95
N LYS A 181 8.81 8.98 6.99
CA LYS A 181 8.17 8.55 8.24
C LYS A 181 6.74 8.06 8.02
N HIS A 182 5.96 8.72 7.18
CA HIS A 182 4.58 8.34 6.90
C HIS A 182 4.53 7.02 6.11
N THR A 183 5.33 6.88 5.05
CA THR A 183 5.43 5.63 4.28
C THR A 183 5.86 4.44 5.15
N LEU A 184 6.85 4.63 6.02
CA LEU A 184 7.26 3.57 6.97
C LEU A 184 6.14 3.21 7.97
N ALA A 185 5.29 4.16 8.36
CA ALA A 185 4.17 3.88 9.24
C ALA A 185 3.05 3.10 8.53
N ILE A 186 2.85 3.30 7.21
CA ILE A 186 1.97 2.43 6.40
C ILE A 186 2.55 1.02 6.32
N ALA A 187 3.86 0.87 6.14
CA ALA A 187 4.51 -0.44 6.17
C ALA A 187 4.34 -1.14 7.54
N ASP A 188 4.32 -0.40 8.64
CA ASP A 188 4.03 -0.96 9.97
C ASP A 188 2.62 -1.55 10.07
N VAL A 189 1.62 -0.95 9.43
CA VAL A 189 0.26 -1.50 9.34
C VAL A 189 0.29 -2.86 8.64
N HIS A 190 0.94 -2.96 7.48
CA HIS A 190 1.04 -4.23 6.77
C HIS A 190 1.79 -5.29 7.58
N VAL A 191 2.90 -4.93 8.24
CA VAL A 191 3.63 -5.85 9.12
C VAL A 191 2.72 -6.37 10.23
N THR A 192 1.93 -5.50 10.88
CA THR A 192 0.98 -5.90 11.92
C THR A 192 -0.05 -6.89 11.39
N LEU A 193 -0.63 -6.63 10.21
CA LEU A 193 -1.60 -7.53 9.57
C LEU A 193 -0.97 -8.88 9.17
N ALA A 194 0.25 -8.86 8.61
CA ALA A 194 0.98 -10.06 8.22
C ALA A 194 1.38 -10.92 9.44
N CYS A 195 1.75 -10.29 10.54
CA CYS A 195 1.98 -10.97 11.82
C CYS A 195 0.70 -11.64 12.32
N ALA A 196 -0.42 -10.91 12.37
CA ALA A 196 -1.71 -11.43 12.81
C ALA A 196 -2.22 -12.57 11.91
N HIS A 197 -1.98 -12.49 10.60
CA HIS A 197 -2.26 -13.56 9.66
C HIS A 197 -1.48 -14.83 9.99
N ARG A 198 -0.16 -14.68 10.19
CA ARG A 198 0.74 -15.80 10.48
C ARG A 198 0.47 -16.45 11.84
N THR A 199 0.00 -15.70 12.83
CA THR A 199 -0.41 -16.22 14.14
C THR A 199 -1.83 -16.78 14.17
N GLY A 200 -2.57 -16.68 13.05
CA GLY A 200 -3.95 -17.18 12.93
C GLY A 200 -4.99 -16.31 13.65
N GLU A 201 -4.64 -15.07 13.99
CA GLU A 201 -5.57 -14.13 14.65
C GLU A 201 -6.60 -13.53 13.70
N LEU A 202 -6.26 -13.46 12.41
CA LEU A 202 -7.12 -13.09 11.29
C LEU A 202 -6.57 -13.76 10.02
N GLU A 203 -7.28 -13.68 8.90
CA GLU A 203 -6.74 -14.04 7.60
C GLU A 203 -6.62 -12.80 6.73
N LEU A 204 -5.41 -12.43 6.28
CA LEU A 204 -5.22 -11.31 5.37
C LEU A 204 -5.38 -11.82 3.92
N LEU A 205 -6.51 -11.47 3.29
CA LEU A 205 -6.89 -11.99 1.98
C LEU A 205 -6.26 -11.19 0.85
N SER A 206 -6.24 -9.87 0.99
CA SER A 206 -5.63 -8.98 -0.01
C SER A 206 -5.20 -7.66 0.62
N TYR A 207 -4.21 -7.01 0.02
CA TYR A 207 -3.87 -5.63 0.33
C TYR A 207 -3.32 -4.89 -0.89
N THR A 208 -3.51 -3.58 -0.91
CA THR A 208 -2.91 -2.65 -1.87
C THR A 208 -2.57 -1.35 -1.16
N MET A 209 -1.41 -0.77 -1.45
CA MET A 209 -0.99 0.52 -0.89
C MET A 209 -1.06 1.64 -1.93
N GLU A 210 -0.86 2.87 -1.50
CA GLU A 210 -0.77 3.99 -2.43
C GLU A 210 0.45 3.91 -3.37
N PRO A 211 0.28 4.23 -4.67
CA PRO A 211 -0.92 4.78 -5.29
C PRO A 211 -1.83 3.71 -5.92
N ALA A 212 -1.53 2.42 -5.75
CA ALA A 212 -2.27 1.32 -6.36
C ALA A 212 -3.72 1.22 -5.83
N CYS A 213 -3.95 1.59 -4.57
CA CYS A 213 -5.28 1.63 -3.96
C CYS A 213 -6.10 2.89 -4.30
N TRP A 214 -5.56 3.86 -5.05
CA TRP A 214 -6.29 5.10 -5.36
C TRP A 214 -7.51 4.84 -6.26
N ARG A 215 -8.63 5.51 -5.98
CA ARG A 215 -9.88 5.36 -6.74
C ARG A 215 -10.17 6.61 -7.54
N ARG A 216 -10.16 6.50 -8.86
CA ARG A 216 -10.56 7.60 -9.77
C ARG A 216 -12.05 7.51 -10.04
N TYR A 217 -12.75 8.63 -9.92
CA TYR A 217 -14.21 8.66 -10.10
C TYR A 217 -14.69 10.01 -10.63
N ILE A 218 -15.94 10.04 -11.09
CA ILE A 218 -16.67 11.26 -11.44
C ILE A 218 -17.60 11.57 -10.28
N ALA A 219 -17.42 12.72 -9.64
CA ALA A 219 -18.32 13.17 -8.59
C ALA A 219 -19.71 13.49 -9.17
N PRO A 220 -20.79 13.52 -8.35
CA PRO A 220 -22.13 13.87 -8.82
C PRO A 220 -22.23 15.19 -9.62
N GLY A 221 -21.31 16.14 -9.39
CA GLY A 221 -21.20 17.39 -10.16
C GLY A 221 -20.33 17.32 -11.43
N GLY A 222 -19.97 16.13 -11.92
CA GLY A 222 -19.17 15.94 -13.14
C GLY A 222 -17.65 16.12 -12.97
N ALA A 223 -17.18 16.52 -11.79
CA ALA A 223 -15.76 16.70 -11.51
C ALA A 223 -15.01 15.36 -11.49
N ARG A 224 -13.84 15.30 -12.16
CA ARG A 224 -12.93 14.15 -12.11
C ARG A 224 -12.11 14.20 -10.83
N LEU A 225 -12.41 13.33 -9.87
CA LEU A 225 -11.74 13.26 -8.58
C LEU A 225 -10.94 11.98 -8.43
N THR A 226 -10.09 11.95 -7.40
CA THR A 226 -9.37 10.75 -7.00
C THR A 226 -9.39 10.66 -5.48
N LEU A 227 -10.02 9.63 -4.95
CA LEU A 227 -9.86 9.24 -3.56
C LEU A 227 -8.49 8.58 -3.42
N LYS A 228 -7.74 8.99 -2.39
CA LYS A 228 -6.37 8.55 -2.14
C LYS A 228 -6.24 7.96 -0.74
N PRO A 229 -6.70 6.72 -0.53
CA PRO A 229 -6.38 5.96 0.67
C PRO A 229 -4.87 5.73 0.76
N ASP A 230 -4.35 5.56 1.97
CA ASP A 230 -2.96 5.14 2.16
C ASP A 230 -2.83 3.63 1.87
N MET A 231 -3.86 2.86 2.26
CA MET A 231 -3.96 1.41 2.05
C MET A 231 -5.43 0.99 1.86
N HIS A 232 -5.65 -0.07 1.10
CA HIS A 232 -6.89 -0.84 1.06
C HIS A 232 -6.56 -2.30 1.33
N PHE A 233 -7.32 -2.98 2.17
CA PHE A 233 -7.09 -4.39 2.46
C PHE A 233 -8.39 -5.11 2.84
N SER A 234 -8.37 -6.43 2.68
CA SER A 234 -9.49 -7.30 2.99
C SER A 234 -9.02 -8.39 3.95
N VAL A 235 -9.81 -8.66 4.99
CA VAL A 235 -9.52 -9.73 5.97
C VAL A 235 -10.72 -10.64 6.16
N SER A 236 -10.47 -11.88 6.56
CA SER A 236 -11.45 -12.70 7.26
C SER A 236 -11.18 -12.63 8.77
N PRO A 237 -12.18 -12.38 9.64
CA PRO A 237 -11.99 -12.27 11.08
C PRO A 237 -11.38 -13.51 11.75
N SER A 238 -11.49 -14.68 11.11
CA SER A 238 -10.93 -15.94 11.58
C SER A 238 -10.70 -16.87 10.39
N VAL A 239 -9.72 -17.76 10.49
CA VAL A 239 -9.43 -18.77 9.46
C VAL A 239 -10.70 -19.56 9.13
N GLY A 240 -11.10 -19.57 7.85
CA GLY A 240 -12.27 -20.30 7.37
C GLY A 240 -13.62 -19.64 7.65
N SER A 241 -13.65 -18.37 8.07
CA SER A 241 -14.90 -17.59 8.10
C SER A 241 -15.31 -17.21 6.67
N ASP A 242 -16.59 -17.44 6.34
CA ASP A 242 -17.18 -17.04 5.06
C ASP A 242 -17.21 -15.51 4.88
N TYR A 243 -17.02 -14.77 5.97
CA TYR A 243 -17.14 -13.33 6.00
C TYR A 243 -15.84 -12.60 5.68
N ILE A 244 -15.92 -11.72 4.68
CA ILE A 244 -14.84 -10.80 4.29
C ILE A 244 -15.19 -9.39 4.74
N ASP A 245 -14.27 -8.76 5.46
CA ASP A 245 -14.34 -7.36 5.83
C ASP A 245 -13.31 -6.55 5.02
N ASP A 246 -13.80 -5.55 4.29
CA ASP A 246 -12.97 -4.62 3.51
C ASP A 246 -12.75 -3.31 4.26
N TYR A 247 -11.52 -2.80 4.14
CA TYR A 247 -11.10 -1.56 4.77
C TYR A 247 -10.33 -0.65 3.82
N PHE A 248 -10.67 0.64 3.85
CA PHE A 248 -9.72 1.70 3.53
C PHE A 248 -9.03 2.13 4.82
N LEU A 249 -7.73 2.42 4.75
CA LEU A 249 -6.95 2.85 5.90
C LEU A 249 -6.16 4.12 5.63
N GLU A 250 -6.11 4.94 6.66
CA GLU A 250 -5.41 6.22 6.74
C GLU A 250 -4.50 6.24 7.96
N VAL A 251 -3.22 6.59 7.76
CA VAL A 251 -2.24 6.70 8.84
C VAL A 251 -1.98 8.16 9.19
N ASP A 252 -2.40 8.56 10.38
CA ASP A 252 -2.11 9.89 10.90
C ASP A 252 -0.88 9.89 11.83
N ARG A 253 0.20 10.53 11.41
CA ARG A 253 1.42 10.69 12.22
C ARG A 253 1.35 11.84 13.24
N GLY A 254 0.21 12.50 13.38
CA GLY A 254 0.05 13.67 14.23
C GLY A 254 0.68 14.95 13.71
N THR A 255 0.96 15.03 12.41
CA THR A 255 1.54 16.20 11.73
C THR A 255 0.48 17.09 11.10
N GLU A 256 -0.70 16.55 10.80
CA GLU A 256 -1.78 17.29 10.16
C GLU A 256 -2.82 17.80 11.16
N PRO A 257 -3.46 18.96 10.91
CA PRO A 257 -4.52 19.47 11.77
C PRO A 257 -5.82 18.69 11.56
N ILE A 258 -6.61 18.47 12.62
CA ILE A 258 -7.88 17.70 12.58
C ILE A 258 -8.85 18.16 11.48
N PRO A 259 -9.04 19.46 11.18
CA PRO A 259 -9.89 19.88 10.06
C PRO A 259 -9.48 19.31 8.69
N ARG A 260 -8.19 19.03 8.46
CA ARG A 260 -7.72 18.38 7.24
C ARG A 260 -8.15 16.92 7.16
N LEU A 261 -8.11 16.21 8.29
CA LEU A 261 -8.58 14.83 8.39
C LEU A 261 -10.10 14.77 8.16
N ILE A 262 -10.87 15.70 8.74
CA ILE A 262 -12.32 15.83 8.49
C ILE A 262 -12.62 16.09 7.02
N LYS A 263 -11.84 16.95 6.35
CA LYS A 263 -11.97 17.11 4.89
C LYS A 263 -11.80 15.78 4.16
N LYS A 264 -10.78 14.98 4.51
CA LYS A 264 -10.58 13.65 3.92
C LYS A 264 -11.73 12.69 4.22
N CYS A 265 -12.32 12.74 5.42
CA CYS A 265 -13.56 11.99 5.73
C CYS A 265 -14.72 12.38 4.79
N ARG A 266 -14.89 13.68 4.49
CA ARG A 266 -15.90 14.14 3.52
C ARG A 266 -15.59 13.70 2.10
N ASP A 267 -14.32 13.59 1.73
CA ASP A 267 -13.91 13.03 0.44
C ASP A 267 -14.29 11.54 0.33
N TYR A 268 -14.15 10.77 1.41
CA TYR A 268 -14.66 9.39 1.49
C TYR A 268 -16.17 9.32 1.35
N GLU A 269 -16.93 10.15 2.07
CA GLU A 269 -18.39 10.17 1.95
C GLU A 269 -18.85 10.57 0.54
N THR A 270 -18.17 11.54 -0.08
CA THR A 270 -18.42 11.93 -1.46
C THR A 270 -18.20 10.75 -2.41
N TYR A 271 -17.12 9.99 -2.21
CA TYR A 271 -16.85 8.79 -2.99
C TYR A 271 -17.88 7.68 -2.72
N ARG A 272 -18.23 7.40 -1.46
CA ARG A 272 -19.22 6.39 -1.08
C ARG A 272 -20.58 6.62 -1.75
N ARG A 273 -21.01 7.88 -1.87
CA ARG A 273 -22.26 8.26 -2.54
C ARG A 273 -22.28 7.95 -4.04
N THR A 274 -21.14 7.68 -4.66
CA THR A 274 -21.08 7.29 -6.07
C THR A 274 -21.57 5.86 -6.31
N GLY A 275 -21.60 5.01 -5.28
CA GLY A 275 -22.00 3.60 -5.40
C GLY A 275 -20.92 2.68 -6.00
N ILE A 276 -19.77 3.21 -6.44
CA ILE A 276 -18.78 2.44 -7.23
C ILE A 276 -18.23 1.21 -6.47
N GLU A 277 -17.97 1.31 -5.17
CA GLU A 277 -17.50 0.14 -4.41
C GLU A 277 -18.65 -0.81 -4.11
N GLN A 278 -19.85 -0.29 -3.83
CA GLN A 278 -21.03 -1.09 -3.56
C GLN A 278 -21.44 -1.92 -4.77
N ASP A 279 -21.29 -1.39 -5.98
CA ASP A 279 -21.54 -2.12 -7.22
C ASP A 279 -20.50 -3.25 -7.44
N ARG A 280 -19.32 -3.17 -6.80
CA ARG A 280 -18.25 -4.17 -6.91
C ARG A 280 -18.27 -5.21 -5.79
N ASN A 281 -18.73 -4.82 -4.61
CA ASN A 281 -18.64 -5.61 -3.38
C ASN A 281 -20.05 -5.91 -2.83
N ASP A 282 -20.94 -6.40 -3.69
CA ASP A 282 -22.30 -6.88 -3.35
C ASP A 282 -23.12 -5.95 -2.44
N GLY A 283 -22.99 -4.65 -2.67
CA GLY A 283 -23.76 -3.61 -1.98
C GLY A 283 -23.06 -2.96 -0.78
N ALA A 284 -21.83 -3.36 -0.44
CA ALA A 284 -21.09 -2.73 0.66
C ALA A 284 -19.95 -1.82 0.24
N PHE A 285 -19.71 -0.89 1.15
CA PHE A 285 -18.58 0.01 1.08
C PHE A 285 -17.57 -0.34 2.18
N PRO A 286 -16.26 -0.35 1.89
CA PRO A 286 -15.22 -0.62 2.89
C PRO A 286 -15.29 0.35 4.07
N ARG A 287 -15.08 -0.12 5.31
CA ARG A 287 -14.99 0.78 6.47
C ARG A 287 -13.69 1.60 6.39
N ILE A 288 -13.68 2.80 6.97
CA ILE A 288 -12.50 3.67 6.95
C ILE A 288 -11.83 3.60 8.32
N ILE A 289 -10.61 3.07 8.36
CA ILE A 289 -9.77 3.07 9.54
C ILE A 289 -8.88 4.30 9.54
N TRP A 290 -8.97 5.11 10.58
CA TRP A 290 -7.97 6.13 10.91
C TRP A 290 -7.06 5.60 12.01
N SER A 291 -5.83 5.24 11.65
CA SER A 291 -4.79 4.80 12.60
C SER A 291 -3.96 5.99 13.06
N MET A 292 -4.12 6.37 14.33
CA MET A 292 -3.30 7.39 14.99
C MET A 292 -1.94 6.79 15.36
N SER A 293 -0.91 7.13 14.58
CA SER A 293 0.46 6.61 14.69
C SER A 293 1.47 7.72 15.03
N ALA A 294 1.06 8.69 15.85
CA ALA A 294 1.98 9.68 16.40
C ALA A 294 3.05 9.00 17.27
N LYS A 295 4.29 9.51 17.25
CA LYS A 295 5.41 8.91 18.02
C LYS A 295 5.14 8.88 19.54
N ASP A 296 4.46 9.90 20.06
CA ASP A 296 4.03 9.97 21.45
C ASP A 296 2.65 9.29 21.59
N PRO A 297 2.53 8.20 22.37
CA PRO A 297 1.26 7.51 22.60
C PRO A 297 0.18 8.42 23.19
N ALA A 298 0.53 9.36 24.08
CA ALA A 298 -0.43 10.29 24.67
C ALA A 298 -0.97 11.28 23.62
N LYS A 299 -0.13 11.65 22.63
CA LYS A 299 -0.58 12.42 21.47
C LYS A 299 -1.47 11.60 20.55
N ALA A 300 -1.14 10.34 20.28
CA ALA A 300 -1.97 9.45 19.46
C ALA A 300 -3.37 9.30 20.07
N GLN A 301 -3.45 9.05 21.38
CA GLN A 301 -4.73 8.92 22.10
C GLN A 301 -5.55 10.21 22.07
N ARG A 302 -4.94 11.37 22.35
CA ARG A 302 -5.64 12.67 22.26
C ARG A 302 -6.18 12.94 20.86
N ARG A 303 -5.45 12.52 19.82
CA ARG A 303 -5.89 12.68 18.44
C ARG A 303 -7.01 11.72 18.05
N LYS A 304 -6.98 10.47 18.55
CA LYS A 304 -8.08 9.51 18.41
C LYS A 304 -9.38 10.13 18.93
N VAL A 305 -9.36 10.66 20.16
CA VAL A 305 -10.53 11.33 20.77
C VAL A 305 -10.95 12.55 19.95
N ALA A 306 -10.02 13.45 19.64
CA ALA A 306 -10.33 14.69 18.93
C ALA A 306 -10.92 14.45 17.53
N LEU A 307 -10.43 13.44 16.79
CA LEU A 307 -10.97 13.10 15.47
C LEU A 307 -12.34 12.44 15.59
N ARG A 308 -12.52 11.49 16.53
CA ARG A 308 -13.83 10.85 16.79
C ARG A 308 -14.90 11.90 17.08
N GLU A 309 -14.64 12.80 18.03
CA GLU A 309 -15.56 13.88 18.37
C GLU A 309 -15.82 14.82 17.18
N ALA A 310 -14.81 15.11 16.36
CA ALA A 310 -14.99 15.97 15.20
C ALA A 310 -15.84 15.31 14.10
N ILE A 311 -15.72 13.98 13.93
CA ILE A 311 -16.60 13.21 13.03
C ILE A 311 -18.03 13.23 13.57
N ASP A 312 -18.22 12.96 14.87
CA ASP A 312 -19.55 12.92 15.50
C ASP A 312 -20.29 14.26 15.47
N ARG A 313 -19.56 15.38 15.50
CA ARG A 313 -20.15 16.72 15.37
C ARG A 313 -20.55 17.06 13.92
N ASP A 314 -19.99 16.39 12.92
CA ASP A 314 -20.27 16.68 11.52
C ASP A 314 -21.49 15.90 11.03
N ARG A 315 -22.64 16.57 10.97
CA ARG A 315 -23.92 15.98 10.55
C ARG A 315 -23.94 15.44 9.12
N ASN A 316 -22.93 15.74 8.30
CA ASN A 316 -22.85 15.25 6.93
C ASN A 316 -22.03 13.97 6.81
N LEU A 317 -21.42 13.50 7.90
CA LEU A 317 -20.63 12.27 7.93
C LEU A 317 -21.44 11.14 8.61
N PRO A 318 -21.52 9.95 7.99
CA PRO A 318 -21.99 8.76 8.69
C PRO A 318 -20.92 8.32 9.70
N SER A 319 -21.13 8.60 10.98
CA SER A 319 -20.16 8.35 12.06
C SER A 319 -19.66 6.91 12.13
N GLU A 320 -20.53 5.94 11.85
CA GLU A 320 -20.34 4.50 11.88
C GLU A 320 -19.41 3.98 10.77
N LEU A 321 -19.25 4.76 9.70
CA LEU A 321 -18.36 4.46 8.59
C LEU A 321 -16.88 4.55 9.00
N PHE A 322 -16.57 5.34 10.03
CA PHE A 322 -15.20 5.65 10.44
C PHE A 322 -14.84 4.96 11.76
N CYS A 323 -13.79 4.14 11.73
CA CYS A 323 -13.15 3.54 12.90
C CYS A 323 -11.89 4.36 13.23
N VAL A 324 -11.86 5.06 14.36
CA VAL A 324 -10.69 5.84 14.78
C VAL A 324 -9.96 5.11 15.89
N ILE A 325 -8.72 4.72 15.63
CA ILE A 325 -7.95 3.84 16.51
C ILE A 325 -6.56 4.41 16.79
N VAL A 326 -5.91 3.89 17.82
CA VAL A 326 -4.44 3.91 17.93
C VAL A 326 -3.87 2.64 17.27
N ALA A 327 -2.60 2.67 16.87
CA ALA A 327 -2.03 1.65 15.99
C ALA A 327 -2.07 0.21 16.55
N ASP A 328 -1.99 0.06 17.86
CA ASP A 328 -2.03 -1.23 18.59
C ASP A 328 -3.42 -1.86 18.66
N GLU A 329 -4.48 -1.09 18.40
CA GLU A 329 -5.86 -1.58 18.38
C GLU A 329 -6.26 -2.20 17.02
N LEU A 330 -5.39 -2.13 16.00
CA LEU A 330 -5.72 -2.53 14.62
C LEU A 330 -6.21 -3.97 14.53
N VAL A 331 -5.47 -4.92 15.10
CA VAL A 331 -5.81 -6.35 15.04
C VAL A 331 -7.14 -6.61 15.76
N SER A 332 -7.32 -6.03 16.95
CA SER A 332 -8.54 -6.15 17.74
C SER A 332 -9.77 -5.62 16.99
N LEU A 333 -9.64 -4.46 16.33
CA LEU A 333 -10.69 -3.87 15.51
C LEU A 333 -11.08 -4.79 14.35
N THR A 334 -10.10 -5.32 13.61
CA THR A 334 -10.35 -6.16 12.43
C THR A 334 -11.01 -7.50 12.80
N LYS A 335 -10.71 -8.04 13.98
CA LYS A 335 -11.35 -9.28 14.49
C LYS A 335 -12.82 -9.09 14.86
N GLN A 336 -13.22 -7.86 15.15
CA GLN A 336 -14.60 -7.50 15.55
C GLN A 336 -15.42 -6.95 14.37
N GLY A 337 -14.96 -7.10 13.12
CA GLY A 337 -15.63 -6.53 11.94
C GLY A 337 -15.68 -5.00 11.95
N GLY A 338 -14.73 -4.36 12.63
CA GLY A 338 -14.68 -2.90 12.77
C GLY A 338 -15.53 -2.32 13.92
N SER A 339 -16.17 -3.16 14.74
CA SER A 339 -16.75 -2.71 16.02
C SER A 339 -15.63 -2.56 17.05
N LEU A 340 -15.70 -1.54 17.93
CA LEU A 340 -14.83 -1.39 19.10
C LEU A 340 -15.65 -1.13 20.34
#